data_AF-A0A0B8PB44-F1
#
_entry.id   AF-A0A0B8PB44-F1
#
_cell.length_a   1.000
_cell.length_b   1.000
_cell.length_c   1.000
_cell.angle_alpha   90.00
_cell.angle_beta   90.00
_cell.angle_gamma   90.00
#
_symmetry.space_group_name_H-M   'P 1'
#
loop_
_entity.id
_entity.type
_entity.pdbx_description
1 polymer ?
#
loop_
_entity_poly.entity_id
_entity_poly.type
_entity_poly.pdbx_seq_one_letter_code
_entity_poly.pdbx_strand_id
1 'polypeptide(L)'
;MLDTVVYLFGEMAIALKNNSELLIVLFPMIVISELPLILTMLIGIFRWYRKNQSRDATHTPPISFVITCYGEGDAIAITIDTLVEQVYAGPIEVLAVVDGATQNAHTYKAAVDAVNKHKAGLIEPLG
;
A
#
# COMPACT_ATOMS: atom_id res chain seq x y z
N MET A 1 -39.05 1.37 7.52
CA MET A 1 -37.90 2.30 7.47
C MET A 1 -37.37 2.42 6.04
N LEU A 2 -37.06 1.31 5.37
CA LEU A 2 -36.67 1.32 3.95
C LEU A 2 -37.75 1.90 3.03
N ASP A 3 -39.01 1.50 3.22
CA ASP A 3 -40.14 1.99 2.40
C ASP A 3 -40.37 3.49 2.55
N THR A 4 -40.18 4.01 3.77
CA THR A 4 -40.27 5.45 4.06
C THR A 4 -39.17 6.22 3.35
N VAL A 5 -37.95 5.69 3.32
CA VAL A 5 -36.83 6.30 2.60
C VAL A 5 -37.10 6.32 1.10
N VAL A 6 -37.52 5.20 0.52
CA VAL A 6 -37.85 5.10 -0.91
C VAL A 6 -38.99 6.05 -1.29
N TYR A 7 -40.02 6.15 -0.45
CA TYR A 7 -41.13 7.09 -0.64
C TYR A 7 -40.66 8.55 -0.66
N LEU A 8 -39.84 8.96 0.30
CA LEU A 8 -39.29 10.32 0.36
C LEU A 8 -38.42 10.66 -0.86
N PHE A 9 -37.60 9.71 -1.34
CA PHE A 9 -36.81 9.90 -2.56
C PHE A 9 -37.68 10.00 -3.81
N GLY A 10 -38.76 9.22 -3.89
CA GLY A 10 -39.74 9.30 -4.97
C GLY A 10 -40.43 10.67 -5.03
N GLU A 11 -40.93 11.14 -3.89
CA GLU A 11 -41.56 12.47 -3.77
C GLU A 11 -40.58 13.61 -4.13
N MET A 12 -39.34 13.51 -3.67
CA MET A 12 -38.30 14.49 -4.00
C MET A 12 -37.99 14.52 -5.50
N ALA A 13 -37.90 13.36 -6.16
CA ALA A 13 -37.66 13.26 -7.59
C ALA A 13 -38.83 13.83 -8.42
N ILE A 14 -40.07 13.60 -7.98
CA ILE A 14 -41.27 14.16 -8.61
C ILE A 14 -41.29 15.69 -8.45
N ALA A 15 -40.99 16.19 -7.25
CA ALA A 15 -40.94 17.62 -6.97
C ALA A 15 -39.87 18.35 -7.82
N LEU A 16 -38.71 17.73 -8.00
CA LEU A 16 -37.62 18.22 -8.86
C LEU A 16 -38.01 18.24 -10.35
N LYS A 17 -38.70 17.20 -10.83
CA LYS A 17 -39.13 17.10 -12.23
C LYS A 17 -40.21 18.14 -12.56
N ASN A 18 -41.13 18.39 -11.63
CA ASN A 18 -42.25 19.30 -11.84
C ASN A 18 -41.84 20.77 -11.68
N ASN A 19 -40.78 21.08 -10.93
CA ASN A 19 -40.32 22.45 -10.68
C ASN A 19 -38.86 22.61 -11.12
N SER A 20 -38.64 22.84 -12.42
CA SER A 20 -37.30 23.03 -12.99
C SER A 20 -36.54 24.23 -12.39
N GLU A 21 -37.25 25.21 -11.82
CA GLU A 21 -36.62 26.34 -11.11
C GLU A 21 -35.83 25.89 -9.87
N LEU A 22 -36.24 24.79 -9.21
CA LEU A 22 -35.51 24.23 -8.07
C LEU A 22 -34.12 23.75 -8.49
N LEU A 23 -33.96 23.23 -9.71
CA LEU A 23 -32.64 22.83 -10.22
C LEU A 23 -31.70 24.02 -10.36
N ILE A 24 -32.23 25.18 -10.79
CA ILE A 24 -31.45 26.40 -10.97
C ILE A 24 -30.94 26.94 -9.62
N VAL A 25 -31.62 26.63 -8.51
CA VAL A 25 -31.19 27.05 -7.15
C VAL A 25 -30.35 25.97 -6.46
N LEU A 26 -30.76 24.71 -6.53
CA LEU A 26 -30.09 23.59 -5.87
C LEU A 26 -28.73 23.27 -6.49
N PHE A 27 -28.62 23.32 -7.82
CA PHE A 27 -27.36 23.03 -8.51
C PHE A 27 -26.23 23.99 -8.08
N PRO A 28 -26.37 25.33 -8.14
CA PRO A 28 -25.31 26.22 -7.69
C PRO A 28 -25.07 26.12 -6.17
N MET A 29 -26.09 25.86 -5.35
CA MET A 29 -25.89 25.62 -3.92
C MET A 29 -24.96 24.41 -3.67
N ILE A 30 -25.26 23.27 -4.32
CA ILE A 30 -24.45 22.05 -4.23
C ILE A 30 -23.05 22.32 -4.75
N VAL A 31 -22.93 22.98 -5.91
CA VAL A 31 -21.63 23.30 -6.52
C VAL A 31 -20.80 24.19 -5.59
N ILE A 32 -21.37 25.23 -4.99
CA ILE A 32 -20.66 26.12 -4.05
C ILE A 32 -20.21 25.39 -2.79
N SER A 33 -20.98 24.40 -2.32
CA SER A 33 -20.63 23.59 -1.14
C SER A 33 -19.58 22.52 -1.44
N GLU A 34 -19.77 21.76 -2.53
CA GLU A 34 -18.98 20.57 -2.84
C GLU A 34 -17.69 20.88 -3.61
N LEU A 35 -17.69 21.87 -4.52
CA LEU A 35 -16.47 22.21 -5.27
C LEU A 35 -15.29 22.56 -4.37
N PRO A 36 -15.42 23.42 -3.33
CA PRO A 36 -14.29 23.76 -2.47
C PRO A 36 -13.68 22.55 -1.76
N LEU A 37 -14.54 21.60 -1.34
CA LEU A 37 -14.10 20.35 -0.71
C LEU A 37 -13.33 19.48 -1.69
N ILE A 38 -13.88 19.26 -2.89
CA ILE A 38 -13.24 18.47 -3.95
C ILE A 38 -11.92 19.12 -4.37
N LEU A 39 -11.90 20.44 -4.57
CA LEU A 39 -10.68 21.17 -4.94
C LEU A 39 -9.61 21.07 -3.86
N THR A 40 -9.98 21.20 -2.59
CA THR A 40 -9.04 21.06 -1.47
C THR A 40 -8.44 19.65 -1.42
N MET A 41 -9.28 18.62 -1.61
CA MET A 41 -8.82 17.23 -1.70
C MET A 41 -7.84 17.04 -2.86
N LEU A 42 -8.19 17.50 -4.07
CA LEU A 42 -7.35 17.40 -5.25
C LEU A 42 -6.03 18.14 -5.07
N ILE A 43 -6.06 19.37 -4.57
CA ILE A 43 -4.85 20.15 -4.25
C ILE A 43 -3.97 19.39 -3.25
N GLY A 44 -4.57 18.78 -2.22
CA GLY A 44 -3.85 17.95 -1.25
C GLY A 44 -3.13 16.78 -1.92
N ILE A 45 -3.82 16.03 -2.78
CA ILE A 45 -3.26 14.90 -3.54
C ILE A 45 -2.11 15.38 -4.44
N PHE A 46 -2.33 16.41 -5.25
CA PHE A 46 -1.29 16.94 -6.14
C PHE A 46 -0.09 17.48 -5.37
N ARG A 47 -0.30 18.16 -4.25
CA ARG A 47 0.78 18.70 -3.42
C ARG A 47 1.59 17.59 -2.75
N TRP A 48 0.92 16.55 -2.27
CA TRP A 48 1.59 15.37 -1.73
C TRP A 48 2.38 14.64 -2.82
N TYR A 49 1.75 14.37 -3.97
CA TYR A 49 2.40 13.72 -5.10
C TYR A 49 3.66 14.47 -5.54
N ARG A 50 3.59 15.78 -5.74
CA ARG A 50 4.76 16.61 -6.09
C ARG A 50 5.85 16.60 -5.02
N LYS A 51 5.50 16.53 -3.74
CA LYS A 51 6.46 16.47 -2.63
C LYS A 51 7.13 15.10 -2.52
N ASN A 52 6.39 14.05 -2.84
CA ASN A 52 6.83 12.65 -2.74
C ASN A 52 7.34 12.07 -4.07
N GLN A 53 7.34 12.86 -5.15
CA GLN A 53 8.04 12.54 -6.39
C GLN A 53 9.53 12.49 -6.07
N SER A 54 10.03 11.26 -5.89
CA SER A 54 11.44 10.87 -5.77
C SER A 54 12.33 11.93 -5.15
N ARG A 55 12.32 12.04 -3.82
CA ARG A 55 13.53 12.48 -3.14
C ARG A 55 14.53 11.37 -3.35
N ASP A 56 15.27 11.41 -4.45
CA ASP A 56 16.46 10.57 -4.61
C ASP A 56 17.33 10.87 -3.40
N ALA A 57 17.41 9.90 -2.49
CA ALA A 57 18.20 10.05 -1.30
C ALA A 57 19.63 10.32 -1.76
N THR A 58 20.14 11.52 -1.47
CA THR A 58 21.48 11.95 -1.91
C THR A 58 22.56 11.00 -1.36
N HIS A 59 22.23 10.24 -0.32
CA HIS A 59 23.07 9.20 0.24
C HIS A 59 22.20 8.01 0.69
N THR A 60 22.57 6.81 0.25
CA THR A 60 21.92 5.54 0.59
C THR A 60 22.96 4.60 1.20
N PRO A 61 23.10 4.56 2.54
CA PRO A 61 24.06 3.68 3.17
C PRO A 61 23.72 2.19 2.93
N PRO A 62 24.71 1.29 2.94
CA PRO A 62 24.42 -0.15 3.00
C PRO A 62 23.67 -0.48 4.29
N ILE A 63 22.65 -1.34 4.21
CA ILE A 63 21.85 -1.79 5.37
C ILE A 63 21.97 -3.31 5.49
N SER A 64 22.24 -3.79 6.70
CA SER A 64 22.24 -5.21 7.04
C SER A 64 21.09 -5.52 8.00
N PHE A 65 20.17 -6.40 7.59
CA PHE A 65 19.12 -6.96 8.44
C PHE A 65 19.63 -8.24 9.09
N VAL A 66 19.60 -8.31 10.42
CA VAL A 66 19.92 -9.52 11.17
C VAL A 66 18.62 -10.08 11.74
N ILE A 67 18.24 -11.28 11.30
CA ILE A 67 17.00 -11.96 11.71
C ILE A 67 17.38 -13.13 12.61
N THR A 68 17.00 -13.06 13.88
CA THR A 68 17.17 -14.19 14.81
C THR A 68 15.96 -15.10 14.74
N CYS A 69 16.15 -16.35 14.34
CA CYS A 69 15.09 -17.30 14.06
C CYS A 69 15.11 -18.42 15.11
N TYR A 70 13.96 -18.73 15.71
CA TYR A 70 13.79 -19.89 16.57
C TYR A 70 12.37 -20.45 16.40
N GLY A 71 12.27 -21.68 15.89
CA GLY A 71 10.97 -22.35 15.74
C GLY A 71 9.98 -21.72 14.76
N GLU A 72 10.39 -20.79 13.87
CA GLU A 72 9.48 -20.13 12.92
C GLU A 72 8.94 -21.03 11.79
N GLY A 73 9.64 -22.12 11.47
CA GLY A 73 9.27 -22.98 10.35
C GLY A 73 9.26 -22.23 9.01
N ASP A 74 8.20 -22.40 8.22
CA ASP A 74 8.08 -21.80 6.88
C ASP A 74 7.84 -20.28 6.91
N ALA A 75 7.46 -19.71 8.06
CA ALA A 75 7.20 -18.27 8.18
C ALA A 75 8.46 -17.43 7.91
N ILE A 76 9.65 -17.97 8.16
CA ILE A 76 10.92 -17.27 7.88
C ILE A 76 11.09 -16.96 6.40
N ALA A 77 10.55 -17.80 5.51
CA ALA A 77 10.63 -17.58 4.07
C ALA A 77 9.86 -16.32 3.65
N ILE A 78 8.71 -16.07 4.27
CA ILE A 78 7.90 -14.86 4.03
C ILE A 78 8.68 -13.63 4.49
N THR A 79 9.29 -13.68 5.68
CA THR A 79 10.10 -12.57 6.19
C THR A 79 11.25 -12.25 5.23
N ILE A 80 11.98 -13.26 4.75
CA ILE A 80 13.06 -13.08 3.78
C ILE A 80 12.51 -12.49 2.46
N ASP A 81 11.41 -13.01 1.93
CA ASP A 81 10.76 -12.50 0.71
C ASP A 81 10.43 -11.00 0.85
N THR A 82 9.81 -10.60 1.97
CA THR A 82 9.46 -9.18 2.19
C THR A 82 10.67 -8.26 2.29
N LEU A 83 11.80 -8.74 2.81
CA LEU A 83 13.02 -7.95 2.93
C LEU A 83 13.74 -7.78 1.58
N VAL A 84 13.68 -8.80 0.72
CA VAL A 84 14.23 -8.74 -0.64
C VAL A 84 13.39 -7.82 -1.54
N GLU A 85 12.08 -7.75 -1.34
CA GLU A 85 11.16 -6.89 -2.11
C GLU A 85 11.19 -5.40 -1.71
N GLN A 86 12.01 -5.02 -0.73
CA GLN A 86 12.07 -3.62 -0.27
C GLN A 86 12.55 -2.68 -1.39
N VAL A 87 11.80 -1.60 -1.61
CA VAL A 87 12.18 -0.52 -2.53
C VAL A 87 13.17 0.42 -1.83
N TYR A 88 14.37 -0.09 -1.54
CA TYR A 88 15.49 0.68 -1.01
C TYR A 88 16.54 0.87 -2.11
N ALA A 89 17.01 2.12 -2.28
CA ALA A 89 17.94 2.46 -3.35
C ALA A 89 19.42 2.08 -3.05
N GLY A 90 19.74 1.69 -1.82
CA GLY A 90 21.06 1.19 -1.44
C GLY A 90 21.14 -0.34 -1.39
N PRO A 91 22.33 -0.92 -1.22
CA PRO A 91 22.47 -2.36 -1.08
C PRO A 91 21.88 -2.85 0.25
N ILE A 92 21.16 -3.96 0.19
CA ILE A 92 20.60 -4.66 1.35
C ILE A 92 21.33 -5.99 1.53
N GLU A 93 21.76 -6.26 2.76
CA GLU A 93 22.24 -7.55 3.23
C GLU A 93 21.22 -8.14 4.20
N VAL A 94 20.93 -9.44 4.08
CA VAL A 94 20.03 -10.15 5.01
C VAL A 94 20.78 -11.35 5.60
N LEU A 95 20.91 -11.36 6.93
CA LEU A 95 21.57 -12.40 7.71
C LEU A 95 20.54 -13.12 8.60
N ALA A 96 20.14 -14.32 8.21
CA ALA A 96 19.29 -15.19 9.02
C ALA A 96 20.15 -16.02 9.99
N VAL A 97 19.94 -15.83 11.29
CA VAL A 97 20.63 -16.53 12.39
C VAL A 97 19.65 -17.51 13.01
N VAL A 98 19.80 -18.81 12.73
CA VAL A 98 18.93 -19.85 13.28
C VAL A 98 19.52 -20.37 14.59
N ASP A 99 18.85 -20.10 15.70
CA ASP A 99 19.24 -20.61 17.01
C ASP A 99 18.82 -22.09 17.13
N GLY A 100 19.73 -22.93 17.62
CA GLY A 100 19.53 -24.37 17.74
C GLY A 100 19.16 -25.06 16.42
N ALA A 101 19.93 -24.83 15.34
CA ALA A 101 19.61 -25.34 14.00
C ALA A 101 19.40 -26.88 13.93
N THR A 102 20.01 -27.65 14.83
CA THR A 102 19.78 -29.11 14.93
C THR A 102 18.42 -29.45 15.53
N GLN A 103 17.94 -28.69 16.51
CA GLN A 103 16.59 -28.84 17.07
C GLN A 103 15.53 -28.21 16.15
N ASN A 104 15.88 -27.12 15.46
CA ASN A 104 15.01 -26.33 14.58
C ASN A 104 15.29 -26.62 13.10
N ALA A 105 15.42 -27.89 12.73
CA ALA A 105 15.75 -28.31 11.36
C ALA A 105 14.72 -27.80 10.33
N HIS A 106 13.46 -27.66 10.72
CA HIS A 106 12.40 -27.12 9.87
C HIS A 106 12.66 -25.66 9.48
N THR A 107 12.89 -24.79 10.46
CA THR A 107 13.23 -23.38 10.26
C THR A 107 14.55 -23.22 9.49
N TYR A 108 15.55 -24.04 9.82
CA TYR A 108 16.83 -24.03 9.11
C TYR A 108 16.65 -24.34 7.62
N LYS A 109 15.90 -25.39 7.30
CA LYS A 109 15.62 -25.78 5.92
C LYS A 109 14.85 -24.69 5.17
N ALA A 110 13.79 -24.15 5.78
CA ALA A 110 13.01 -23.06 5.18
C ALA A 110 13.87 -21.82 4.88
N ALA A 111 14.78 -21.45 5.79
CA ALA A 111 15.69 -20.34 5.56
C ALA A 111 16.69 -20.62 4.42
N VAL A 112 17.27 -21.82 4.36
CA VAL A 112 18.18 -22.23 3.27
C VAL A 112 17.47 -22.25 1.92
N ASP A 113 16.26 -22.79 1.87
CA ASP A 113 15.46 -22.85 0.65
C ASP A 113 15.10 -21.44 0.15
N ALA A 114 14.73 -20.52 1.05
CA ALA A 114 14.48 -19.11 0.73
C ALA A 114 15.75 -18.40 0.20
N VAL A 115 16.92 -18.65 0.81
CA VAL A 115 18.20 -18.10 0.31
C VAL A 115 18.51 -18.62 -1.09
N ASN A 116 18.30 -19.91 -1.36
CA ASN A 116 18.57 -20.51 -2.66
C ASN A 116 17.65 -19.96 -3.76
N LYS A 117 16.37 -19.76 -3.44
CA LYS A 117 15.38 -19.11 -4.33
C LYS A 117 15.89 -17.75 -4.83
N HIS A 118 16.38 -16.90 -3.92
CA HIS A 118 16.84 -15.56 -4.28
C HIS A 118 18.27 -15.52 -4.84
N LYS A 119 19.13 -16.50 -4.50
CA LYS A 119 20.44 -16.65 -5.16
C LYS A 119 20.32 -17.02 -6.64
N ALA A 120 19.35 -17.84 -7.02
CA ALA A 120 19.15 -18.24 -8.41
C ALA A 120 18.74 -17.04 -9.30
N GLY A 121 18.00 -16.06 -8.76
CA GLY A 121 17.62 -14.83 -9.46
C GLY A 121 18.74 -13.81 -9.63
N LEU A 122 19.86 -13.95 -8.91
CA LEU A 122 21.02 -13.05 -8.98
C LEU A 122 22.04 -13.44 -10.08
N ILE A 123 21.75 -14.48 -10.89
CA ILE A 123 22.65 -15.03 -11.93
C ILE A 123 22.10 -14.79 -13.36
N GLU A 124 21.12 -13.91 -13.56
CA GLU A 124 20.91 -13.35 -14.90
C GLU A 124 21.79 -12.10 -15.07
N PRO A 125 22.93 -12.18 -15.80
CA PRO A 125 23.66 -10.98 -16.16
C PRO A 125 22.78 -10.21 -17.13
N LEU A 126 22.46 -8.97 -16.79
CA LEU A 126 22.04 -7.94 -17.73
C LEU A 126 23.07 -7.91 -18.88
N GLY A 127 22.68 -8.45 -20.04
CA GLY A 127 23.39 -8.31 -21.31
C GLY A 127 23.22 -6.94 -21.92
#